data_AF-A0A7D9JS98-F1
#
_entry.id   AF-A0A7D9JS98-F1
#
_cell.length_a   1.000
_cell.length_b   1.000
_cell.length_c   1.000
_cell.angle_alpha   90.00
_cell.angle_beta   90.00
_cell.angle_gamma   90.00
#
_symmetry.space_group_name_H-M   'P 1'
#
loop_
_entity.id
_entity.type
_entity.pdbx_description
1 polymer ?
#
loop_
_entity_poly.entity_id
_entity_poly.type
_entity_poly.pdbx_seq_one_letter_code
_entity_poly.pdbx_strand_id
1 'polypeptide(L)'
;DAQMPCITHLENLETALEYARTVFHRKPHIILARMLNNLGNALSSKKSLEYLQEGKEMMDEILGPNHVHPTTLEILNNVGIIYLNNYGDFAKAFQFLQDALRMNSVIYGDNSANHDTALIYENIAFTAKQMGNLKQAKEYYTEAVKIRRKIRITKDSCDNFLDSLFCLNMICGTLDKEDEALKFLEEAREVAKVVDYKGWKVVVILHELTEKYINLESVVKSEICNEEAREMARNLPENDSPPHSLFELIESLKN
;
A
#
# COMPACT_ATOMS: atom_id res chain seq x y z
N ASP A 1 25.03 -3.45 -14.06
CA ASP A 1 25.33 -4.47 -13.03
C ASP A 1 24.48 -4.40 -11.75
N ALA A 2 23.24 -3.91 -11.77
CA ALA A 2 22.38 -3.81 -10.57
C ALA A 2 21.36 -4.97 -10.39
N GLN A 3 21.35 -5.98 -11.27
CA GLN A 3 20.40 -7.11 -11.21
C GLN A 3 20.89 -8.32 -10.38
N MET A 4 22.12 -8.31 -9.88
CA MET A 4 22.74 -9.44 -9.17
C MET A 4 22.31 -9.67 -7.69
N PRO A 5 21.89 -8.66 -6.89
CA PRO A 5 21.51 -8.89 -5.48
C PRO A 5 20.19 -9.66 -5.33
N CYS A 6 19.23 -9.44 -6.22
CA CYS A 6 17.88 -10.00 -6.12
C CYS A 6 17.86 -11.50 -6.47
N ILE A 7 18.62 -11.88 -7.51
CA ILE A 7 18.74 -13.29 -7.95
C ILE A 7 19.43 -14.12 -6.86
N THR A 8 20.53 -13.63 -6.28
CA THR A 8 21.24 -14.33 -5.21
C THR A 8 20.40 -14.44 -3.93
N HIS A 9 19.63 -13.42 -3.57
CA HIS A 9 18.73 -13.50 -2.41
C HIS A 9 17.60 -14.52 -2.61
N LEU A 10 17.01 -14.57 -3.81
CA LEU A 10 15.96 -15.53 -4.13
C LEU A 10 16.48 -16.98 -4.14
N GLU A 11 17.61 -17.21 -4.80
CA GLU A 11 18.27 -18.53 -4.83
C GLU A 11 18.62 -19.01 -3.42
N ASN A 12 19.04 -18.09 -2.54
CA ASN A 12 19.30 -18.40 -1.13
C ASN A 12 18.02 -18.78 -0.38
N LEU A 13 16.89 -18.10 -0.63
CA LEU A 13 15.61 -18.44 0.01
C LEU A 13 15.03 -19.78 -0.48
N GLU A 14 15.12 -20.08 -1.78
CA GLU A 14 14.70 -21.37 -2.33
C GLU A 14 15.57 -22.51 -1.81
N THR A 15 16.89 -22.30 -1.73
CA THR A 15 17.83 -23.26 -1.13
C THR A 15 17.53 -23.48 0.36
N ALA A 16 17.26 -22.41 1.11
CA ALA A 16 16.91 -22.49 2.52
C ALA A 16 15.58 -23.24 2.72
N LEU A 17 14.59 -23.02 1.86
CA LEU A 17 13.32 -23.76 1.89
C LEU A 17 13.56 -25.26 1.67
N GLU A 18 14.36 -25.63 0.67
CA GLU A 18 14.63 -27.04 0.39
C GLU A 18 15.40 -27.70 1.55
N TYR A 19 16.38 -27.00 2.13
CA TYR A 19 17.06 -27.49 3.33
C TYR A 19 16.07 -27.67 4.50
N ALA A 20 15.21 -26.69 4.77
CA ALA A 20 14.20 -26.80 5.82
C ALA A 20 13.23 -27.97 5.56
N ARG A 21 12.83 -28.21 4.31
CA ARG A 21 12.02 -29.38 3.93
C ARG A 21 12.72 -30.68 4.30
N THR A 22 14.04 -30.80 4.13
CA THR A 22 14.78 -32.00 4.57
C THR A 22 14.78 -32.16 6.09
N VAL A 23 14.98 -31.07 6.84
CA VAL A 23 15.01 -31.06 8.32
C VAL A 23 13.67 -31.50 8.90
N PHE A 24 12.56 -31.03 8.33
CA PHE A 24 11.21 -31.42 8.77
C PHE A 24 10.72 -32.72 8.10
N HIS A 25 11.57 -33.47 7.42
CA HIS A 25 11.22 -34.69 6.70
C HIS A 25 10.02 -34.52 5.75
N ARG A 26 9.92 -33.34 5.12
CA ARG A 26 8.82 -32.92 4.24
C ARG A 26 7.43 -33.00 4.88
N LYS A 27 7.35 -33.00 6.21
CA LYS A 27 6.09 -32.89 6.93
C LYS A 27 5.67 -31.41 7.03
N PRO A 28 4.35 -31.14 7.08
CA PRO A 28 3.82 -29.81 7.34
C PRO A 28 4.44 -29.20 8.60
N HIS A 29 4.93 -27.98 8.49
CA HIS A 29 5.45 -27.24 9.64
C HIS A 29 5.22 -25.72 9.48
N ILE A 30 4.81 -25.04 10.55
CA ILE A 30 4.47 -23.60 10.51
C ILE A 30 5.64 -22.76 9.98
N ILE A 31 6.89 -23.13 10.31
CA ILE A 31 8.08 -22.44 9.79
C ILE A 31 8.17 -22.57 8.27
N LEU A 32 7.87 -23.74 7.69
CA LEU A 32 7.88 -23.92 6.24
C LEU A 32 6.80 -23.07 5.57
N ALA A 33 5.59 -23.02 6.14
CA ALA A 33 4.52 -22.14 5.66
C ALA A 33 4.94 -20.65 5.66
N ARG A 34 5.65 -20.20 6.70
CA ARG A 34 6.18 -18.83 6.75
C ARG A 34 7.29 -18.58 5.72
N MET A 35 8.16 -19.56 5.47
CA MET A 35 9.18 -19.46 4.42
C MET A 35 8.56 -19.38 3.03
N LEU A 36 7.52 -20.20 2.78
CA LEU A 36 6.72 -20.18 1.56
C LEU A 36 6.02 -18.82 1.36
N ASN A 37 5.46 -18.24 2.43
CA ASN A 37 4.91 -16.88 2.38
C ASN A 37 5.95 -15.83 1.96
N ASN A 38 7.13 -15.88 2.58
CA ASN A 38 8.22 -14.94 2.27
C ASN A 38 8.71 -15.08 0.82
N LEU A 39 8.85 -16.32 0.32
CA LEU A 39 9.19 -16.61 -1.07
C LEU A 39 8.11 -16.12 -2.03
N GLY A 40 6.85 -16.35 -1.69
CA GLY A 40 5.70 -15.83 -2.42
C GLY A 40 5.78 -14.31 -2.56
N ASN A 41 5.95 -13.60 -1.46
CA ASN A 41 6.04 -12.14 -1.46
C ASN A 41 7.25 -11.59 -2.24
N ALA A 42 8.38 -12.31 -2.22
CA ALA A 42 9.58 -11.92 -2.96
C ALA A 42 9.46 -12.10 -4.49
N LEU A 43 8.48 -12.89 -4.97
CA LEU A 43 8.31 -13.24 -6.38
C LEU A 43 7.17 -12.46 -7.03
N SER A 44 7.41 -11.92 -8.23
CA SER A 44 6.39 -11.26 -9.06
C SER A 44 5.76 -12.18 -10.12
N SER A 45 5.97 -13.50 -10.03
CA SER A 45 5.60 -14.46 -11.07
C SER A 45 4.51 -15.44 -10.61
N LYS A 46 3.99 -16.26 -11.54
CA LYS A 46 3.05 -17.35 -11.25
C LYS A 46 3.50 -18.28 -10.09
N LYS A 47 4.81 -18.48 -9.93
CA LYS A 47 5.40 -19.25 -8.82
C LYS A 47 5.07 -18.66 -7.44
N SER A 48 4.83 -17.35 -7.36
CA SER A 48 4.43 -16.69 -6.12
C SER A 48 3.12 -17.27 -5.57
N LEU A 49 2.11 -17.41 -6.42
CA LEU A 49 0.84 -18.04 -6.03
C LEU A 49 1.02 -19.51 -5.65
N GLU A 50 1.90 -20.24 -6.34
CA GLU A 50 2.18 -21.65 -6.02
C GLU A 50 2.75 -21.79 -4.61
N TYR A 51 3.75 -20.98 -4.23
CA TYR A 51 4.30 -21.00 -2.87
C TYR A 51 3.28 -20.53 -1.81
N LEU A 52 2.51 -19.47 -2.09
CA LEU A 52 1.49 -18.99 -1.16
C LEU A 52 0.38 -20.02 -0.94
N GLN A 53 -0.04 -20.70 -2.01
CA GLN A 53 -1.04 -21.77 -1.94
C GLN A 53 -0.50 -22.97 -1.15
N GLU A 54 0.74 -23.41 -1.42
CA GLU A 54 1.40 -24.47 -0.64
C GLU A 54 1.49 -24.09 0.84
N GLY A 55 1.87 -22.84 1.15
CA GLY A 55 1.94 -22.32 2.51
C GLY A 55 0.59 -22.35 3.21
N LYS A 56 -0.49 -21.97 2.50
CA LYS A 56 -1.85 -22.01 3.04
C LYS A 56 -2.32 -23.44 3.31
N GLU A 57 -2.14 -24.34 2.35
CA GLU A 57 -2.51 -25.76 2.49
C GLU A 57 -1.80 -26.40 3.67
N MET A 58 -0.51 -26.08 3.85
CA MET A 58 0.26 -26.54 5.00
C MET A 58 -0.30 -26.03 6.33
N MET A 59 -0.72 -24.77 6.40
CA MET A 59 -1.36 -24.21 7.60
C MET A 59 -2.72 -24.87 7.88
N ASP A 60 -3.52 -25.12 6.84
CA ASP A 60 -4.81 -25.82 6.94
C ASP A 60 -4.63 -27.27 7.41
N GLU A 61 -3.55 -27.95 7.01
CA GLU A 61 -3.24 -29.32 7.49
C GLU A 61 -2.82 -29.34 8.96
N ILE A 62 -2.04 -28.35 9.42
CA ILE A 62 -1.52 -28.29 10.80
C ILE A 62 -2.59 -27.86 11.80
N LEU A 63 -3.35 -26.82 11.46
CA LEU A 63 -4.27 -26.15 12.39
C LEU A 63 -5.75 -26.43 12.10
N GLY A 64 -6.03 -27.13 11.00
CA GLY A 64 -7.38 -27.35 10.49
C GLY A 64 -7.88 -26.22 9.58
N PRO A 65 -8.91 -26.48 8.75
CA PRO A 65 -9.53 -25.46 7.92
C PRO A 65 -10.23 -24.41 8.79
N ASN A 66 -10.16 -23.14 8.39
CA ASN A 66 -10.72 -21.98 9.10
C ASN A 66 -10.01 -21.61 10.42
N HIS A 67 -8.78 -22.08 10.64
CA HIS A 67 -7.97 -21.59 11.75
C HIS A 67 -7.71 -20.08 11.63
N VAL A 68 -7.34 -19.46 12.74
CA VAL A 68 -7.00 -18.03 12.82
C VAL A 68 -5.53 -17.92 13.20
N HIS A 69 -4.69 -17.49 12.27
CA HIS A 69 -3.24 -17.42 12.49
C HIS A 69 -2.58 -16.30 11.66
N PRO A 70 -1.62 -15.54 12.22
CA PRO A 70 -0.95 -14.43 11.51
C PRO A 70 -0.34 -14.82 10.17
N THR A 71 0.33 -15.98 10.06
CA THR A 71 0.90 -16.45 8.78
C THR A 71 -0.16 -16.63 7.69
N THR A 72 -1.35 -17.10 8.04
CA THR A 72 -2.43 -17.29 7.06
C THR A 72 -3.06 -15.97 6.66
N LEU A 73 -3.17 -15.02 7.61
CA LEU A 73 -3.54 -13.64 7.31
C LEU A 73 -2.56 -13.00 6.31
N GLU A 74 -1.26 -13.12 6.54
CA GLU A 74 -0.22 -12.60 5.65
C GLU A 74 -0.32 -13.22 4.25
N ILE A 75 -0.49 -14.55 4.18
CA ILE A 75 -0.67 -15.26 2.90
C ILE A 75 -1.92 -14.74 2.16
N LEU A 76 -3.06 -14.62 2.83
CA LEU A 76 -4.30 -14.12 2.22
C LEU A 76 -4.12 -12.69 1.66
N ASN A 77 -3.47 -11.81 2.43
CA ASN A 77 -3.17 -10.46 1.98
C ASN A 77 -2.26 -10.47 0.74
N ASN A 78 -1.20 -11.28 0.74
CA ASN A 78 -0.26 -11.39 -0.38
C ASN A 78 -0.93 -11.97 -1.64
N VAL A 79 -1.76 -13.00 -1.50
CA VAL A 79 -2.55 -13.54 -2.61
C VAL A 79 -3.48 -12.47 -3.19
N GLY A 80 -4.14 -11.69 -2.33
CA GLY A 80 -4.98 -10.56 -2.74
C GLY A 80 -4.21 -9.52 -3.56
N ILE A 81 -3.04 -9.11 -3.10
CA ILE A 81 -2.15 -8.15 -3.79
C ILE A 81 -1.71 -8.70 -5.16
N ILE A 82 -1.41 -9.99 -5.26
CA ILE A 82 -1.00 -10.60 -6.54
C ILE A 82 -2.16 -10.61 -7.54
N TYR A 83 -3.38 -10.95 -7.10
CA TYR A 83 -4.55 -10.87 -7.98
C TYR A 83 -4.82 -9.45 -8.45
N LEU A 84 -4.61 -8.47 -7.56
CA LEU A 84 -4.75 -7.04 -7.86
C LEU A 84 -3.74 -6.58 -8.91
N ASN A 85 -2.45 -6.83 -8.68
CA ASN A 85 -1.36 -6.21 -9.45
C ASN A 85 -0.94 -7.02 -10.67
N ASN A 86 -0.92 -8.35 -10.58
CA ASN A 86 -0.32 -9.22 -11.60
C ASN A 86 -1.38 -9.79 -12.55
N TYR A 87 -2.61 -9.98 -12.06
CA TYR A 87 -3.68 -10.60 -12.83
C TYR A 87 -4.82 -9.63 -13.18
N GLY A 88 -4.93 -8.49 -12.49
CA GLY A 88 -6.06 -7.55 -12.65
C GLY A 88 -7.42 -8.17 -12.28
N ASP A 89 -7.44 -9.27 -11.53
CA ASP A 89 -8.67 -9.95 -11.09
C ASP A 89 -9.13 -9.29 -9.78
N PHE A 90 -9.71 -8.09 -9.91
CA PHE A 90 -10.11 -7.27 -8.77
C PHE A 90 -11.16 -7.96 -7.89
N ALA A 91 -12.01 -8.81 -8.45
CA ALA A 91 -13.01 -9.55 -7.69
C ALA A 91 -12.35 -10.57 -6.74
N LYS A 92 -11.38 -11.35 -7.24
CA LYS A 92 -10.62 -12.27 -6.37
C LYS A 92 -9.76 -11.52 -5.38
N ALA A 93 -9.08 -10.47 -5.81
CA ALA A 93 -8.29 -9.63 -4.91
C ALA A 93 -9.14 -9.14 -3.74
N PHE A 94 -10.33 -8.61 -4.03
CA PHE A 94 -11.25 -8.11 -3.02
C PHE A 94 -11.67 -9.22 -2.03
N GLN A 95 -11.98 -10.43 -2.54
CA GLN A 95 -12.34 -11.56 -1.69
C GLN A 95 -11.20 -11.94 -0.73
N PHE A 96 -9.99 -12.17 -1.24
CA PHE A 96 -8.84 -12.55 -0.41
C PHE A 96 -8.46 -11.48 0.61
N LEU A 97 -8.52 -10.20 0.22
CA LEU A 97 -8.24 -9.09 1.13
C LEU A 97 -9.32 -8.95 2.21
N GLN A 98 -10.60 -9.19 1.88
CA GLN A 98 -11.66 -9.23 2.89
C GLN A 98 -11.49 -10.41 3.85
N ASP A 99 -11.08 -11.57 3.36
CA ASP A 99 -10.78 -12.73 4.21
C ASP A 99 -9.62 -12.41 5.17
N ALA A 100 -8.57 -11.74 4.67
CA ALA A 100 -7.47 -11.25 5.48
C ALA A 100 -7.94 -10.23 6.54
N LEU A 101 -8.82 -9.28 6.17
CA LEU A 101 -9.37 -8.29 7.10
C LEU A 101 -10.21 -8.94 8.21
N ARG A 102 -11.05 -9.92 7.87
CA ARG A 102 -11.84 -10.66 8.86
C ARG A 102 -10.92 -11.41 9.82
N MET A 103 -9.87 -12.07 9.31
CA MET A 103 -8.89 -12.75 10.16
C MET A 103 -8.12 -11.76 11.04
N ASN A 104 -7.71 -10.62 10.49
CA ASN A 104 -7.04 -9.53 11.22
C ASN A 104 -7.89 -9.05 12.40
N SER A 105 -9.19 -8.86 12.18
CA SER A 105 -10.15 -8.45 13.20
C SER A 105 -10.25 -9.47 14.33
N VAL A 106 -10.18 -10.78 14.04
CA VAL A 106 -10.17 -11.82 15.08
C VAL A 106 -8.84 -11.87 15.85
N ILE A 107 -7.71 -11.69 15.17
CA ILE A 107 -6.37 -11.77 15.80
C ILE A 107 -6.10 -10.56 16.70
N TYR A 108 -6.35 -9.35 16.20
CA TYR A 108 -5.93 -8.11 16.83
C TYR A 108 -7.08 -7.28 17.41
N GLY A 109 -8.33 -7.64 17.08
CA GLY A 109 -9.53 -6.89 17.45
C GLY A 109 -9.78 -5.68 16.54
N ASP A 110 -11.04 -5.25 16.48
CA ASP A 110 -11.51 -4.15 15.61
C ASP A 110 -10.84 -2.78 15.87
N ASN A 111 -10.13 -2.64 17.00
CA ASN A 111 -9.44 -1.43 17.41
C ASN A 111 -7.91 -1.50 17.26
N SER A 112 -7.37 -2.54 16.61
CA SER A 112 -5.92 -2.66 16.46
C SER A 112 -5.39 -1.55 15.55
N ALA A 113 -4.65 -0.63 16.16
CA ALA A 113 -3.96 0.43 15.44
C ALA A 113 -2.53 -0.03 15.12
N ASN A 114 -2.32 -0.63 13.95
CA ASN A 114 -1.01 -1.01 13.45
C ASN A 114 -0.91 -0.79 11.93
N HIS A 115 0.32 -0.77 11.41
CA HIS A 115 0.60 -0.51 10.00
C HIS A 115 0.01 -1.57 9.07
N ASP A 116 0.05 -2.85 9.46
CA ASP A 116 -0.44 -3.96 8.62
C ASP A 116 -1.95 -3.92 8.43
N THR A 117 -2.69 -3.54 9.49
CA THR A 117 -4.15 -3.39 9.43
C THR A 117 -4.50 -2.23 8.51
N ALA A 118 -3.84 -1.08 8.66
CA ALA A 118 -4.03 0.04 7.74
C ALA A 118 -3.76 -0.38 6.27
N LEU A 119 -2.71 -1.16 6.03
CA LEU A 119 -2.37 -1.64 4.69
C LEU A 119 -3.45 -2.55 4.08
N ILE A 120 -4.06 -3.44 4.88
CA ILE A 120 -5.18 -4.26 4.41
C ILE A 120 -6.36 -3.38 3.98
N TYR A 121 -6.72 -2.37 4.78
CA TYR A 121 -7.76 -1.40 4.43
C TYR A 121 -7.42 -0.62 3.15
N GLU A 122 -6.16 -0.17 3.00
CA GLU A 122 -5.65 0.53 1.82
C GLU A 122 -5.80 -0.33 0.55
N ASN A 123 -5.40 -1.60 0.61
CA ASN A 123 -5.49 -2.53 -0.51
C ASN A 123 -6.94 -2.83 -0.92
N ILE A 124 -7.84 -3.00 0.05
CA ILE A 124 -9.28 -3.20 -0.22
C ILE A 124 -9.86 -1.94 -0.86
N ALA A 125 -9.51 -0.75 -0.34
CA ALA A 125 -9.99 0.52 -0.86
C ALA A 125 -9.55 0.75 -2.31
N PHE A 126 -8.28 0.48 -2.60
CA PHE A 126 -7.74 0.57 -3.96
C PHE A 126 -8.45 -0.43 -4.89
N THR A 127 -8.64 -1.67 -4.45
CA THR A 127 -9.34 -2.70 -5.24
C THR A 127 -10.79 -2.30 -5.53
N ALA A 128 -11.53 -1.80 -4.53
CA ALA A 128 -12.89 -1.30 -4.70
C ALA A 128 -12.95 -0.13 -5.70
N LYS A 129 -11.94 0.77 -5.68
CA LYS A 129 -11.81 1.86 -6.67
C LYS A 129 -11.60 1.31 -8.08
N GLN A 130 -10.73 0.31 -8.27
CA GLN A 130 -10.51 -0.33 -9.58
C GLN A 130 -11.79 -1.03 -10.11
N MET A 131 -12.63 -1.52 -9.21
CA MET A 131 -13.96 -2.06 -9.55
C MET A 131 -15.02 -0.98 -9.82
N GLY A 132 -14.67 0.32 -9.73
CA GLY A 132 -15.58 1.44 -9.92
C GLY A 132 -16.47 1.76 -8.71
N ASN A 133 -16.29 1.09 -7.57
CA ASN A 133 -17.09 1.32 -6.37
C ASN A 133 -16.46 2.41 -5.49
N LEU A 134 -16.60 3.67 -5.92
CA LEU A 134 -16.00 4.83 -5.26
C LEU A 134 -16.49 5.04 -3.82
N LYS A 135 -17.77 4.75 -3.53
CA LYS A 135 -18.33 4.91 -2.18
C LYS A 135 -17.66 3.94 -1.21
N GLN A 136 -17.55 2.67 -1.59
CA GLN A 136 -16.89 1.65 -0.79
C GLN A 136 -15.39 1.93 -0.65
N ALA A 137 -14.73 2.36 -1.72
CA ALA A 137 -13.33 2.79 -1.66
C ALA A 137 -13.13 3.92 -0.64
N LYS A 138 -14.02 4.92 -0.64
CA LYS A 138 -13.99 6.02 0.34
C LYS A 138 -14.10 5.50 1.78
N GLU A 139 -15.01 4.58 2.05
CA GLU A 139 -15.21 3.99 3.38
C GLU A 139 -13.93 3.30 3.87
N TYR A 140 -13.34 2.42 3.06
CA TYR A 140 -12.11 1.71 3.44
C TYR A 140 -10.88 2.63 3.57
N TYR A 141 -10.67 3.60 2.67
CA TYR A 141 -9.59 4.58 2.82
C TYR A 141 -9.78 5.43 4.09
N THR A 142 -11.03 5.76 4.45
CA THR A 142 -11.32 6.51 5.67
C THR A 142 -10.92 5.71 6.91
N GLU A 143 -11.17 4.40 6.95
CA GLU A 143 -10.73 3.54 8.05
C GLU A 143 -9.19 3.40 8.09
N ALA A 144 -8.53 3.24 6.94
CA ALA A 144 -7.07 3.25 6.87
C ALA A 144 -6.48 4.54 7.47
N VAL A 145 -6.98 5.70 7.04
CA VAL A 145 -6.55 7.01 7.55
C VAL A 145 -6.82 7.15 9.05
N LYS A 146 -7.97 6.69 9.55
CA LYS A 146 -8.26 6.67 11.00
C LYS A 146 -7.23 5.86 11.78
N ILE A 147 -6.77 4.73 11.24
CA ILE A 147 -5.71 3.91 11.85
C ILE A 147 -4.37 4.64 11.78
N ARG A 148 -3.99 5.16 10.60
CA ARG A 148 -2.74 5.91 10.38
C ARG A 148 -2.58 7.09 11.33
N ARG A 149 -3.67 7.80 11.67
CA ARG A 149 -3.68 8.89 12.66
C ARG A 149 -3.37 8.45 14.10
N LYS A 150 -3.61 7.18 14.44
CA LYS A 150 -3.41 6.63 15.79
C LYS A 150 -2.03 6.02 15.99
N ILE A 151 -1.29 5.79 14.91
CA ILE A 151 0.03 5.16 14.94
C ILE A 151 1.11 6.18 14.60
N ARG A 152 2.32 5.95 15.10
CA ARG A 152 3.45 6.82 14.79
C ARG A 152 3.82 6.66 13.31
N ILE A 153 3.73 7.76 12.56
CA ILE A 153 4.19 7.82 11.17
C ILE A 153 5.64 8.28 11.13
N THR A 154 6.43 7.63 10.28
CA THR A 154 7.84 7.98 10.00
C THR A 154 7.99 8.32 8.53
N LYS A 155 9.12 8.92 8.16
CA LYS A 155 9.46 9.20 6.76
C LYS A 155 9.39 7.95 5.88
N ASP A 156 9.77 6.79 6.41
CA ASP A 156 9.77 5.53 5.66
C ASP A 156 8.38 4.88 5.55
N SER A 157 7.39 5.36 6.33
CA SER A 157 6.06 4.74 6.41
C SER A 157 4.92 5.70 6.06
N CYS A 158 5.21 6.95 5.69
CA CYS A 158 4.20 7.95 5.34
C CYS A 158 3.65 7.75 3.92
N ASP A 159 4.34 7.04 3.04
CA ASP A 159 3.96 6.86 1.63
C ASP A 159 2.50 6.45 1.44
N ASN A 160 2.08 5.35 2.06
CA ASN A 160 0.71 4.87 1.91
C ASN A 160 -0.32 5.78 2.58
N PHE A 161 0.09 6.52 3.62
CA PHE A 161 -0.79 7.47 4.28
C PHE A 161 -1.05 8.67 3.35
N LEU A 162 0.00 9.19 2.70
CA LEU A 162 -0.13 10.22 1.67
C LEU A 162 -0.98 9.74 0.49
N ASP A 163 -0.78 8.51 0.01
CA ASP A 163 -1.59 7.93 -1.08
C ASP A 163 -3.06 7.81 -0.70
N SER A 164 -3.35 7.41 0.55
CA SER A 164 -4.71 7.31 1.07
C SER A 164 -5.41 8.66 1.13
N LEU A 165 -4.74 9.68 1.66
CA LEU A 165 -5.25 11.05 1.72
C LEU A 165 -5.48 11.61 0.31
N PHE A 166 -4.52 11.40 -0.60
CA PHE A 166 -4.65 11.80 -1.99
C PHE A 166 -5.83 11.10 -2.68
N CYS A 167 -6.01 9.79 -2.47
CA CYS A 167 -7.15 9.05 -2.99
C CYS A 167 -8.48 9.56 -2.43
N LEU A 168 -8.55 9.88 -1.13
CA LEU A 168 -9.74 10.47 -0.54
C LEU A 168 -10.06 11.84 -1.12
N ASN A 169 -9.05 12.68 -1.40
CA ASN A 169 -9.21 13.93 -2.14
C ASN A 169 -9.87 13.69 -3.50
N MET A 170 -9.29 12.81 -4.32
CA MET A 170 -9.82 12.52 -5.67
C MET A 170 -11.24 11.97 -5.64
N ILE A 171 -11.53 11.06 -4.70
CA ILE A 171 -12.87 10.48 -4.55
C ILE A 171 -13.86 11.54 -4.07
N CYS A 172 -13.48 12.41 -3.13
CA CYS A 172 -14.37 13.47 -2.65
C CYS A 172 -14.64 14.52 -3.73
N GLY A 173 -13.65 14.90 -4.55
CA GLY A 173 -13.87 15.77 -5.70
C GLY A 173 -14.83 15.16 -6.72
N THR A 174 -14.70 13.86 -7.01
CA THR A 174 -15.64 13.14 -7.89
C THR A 174 -17.07 13.08 -7.33
N LEU A 175 -17.24 13.23 -6.02
CA LEU A 175 -18.53 13.24 -5.33
C LEU A 175 -19.03 14.67 -5.04
N ASP A 176 -18.45 15.69 -5.67
CA ASP A 176 -18.76 17.12 -5.48
C ASP A 176 -18.64 17.58 -4.01
N LYS A 177 -17.72 16.96 -3.25
CA LYS A 177 -17.42 17.26 -1.85
C LYS A 177 -16.08 18.00 -1.73
N GLU A 178 -15.99 19.15 -2.38
CA GLU A 178 -14.74 19.92 -2.51
C GLU A 178 -14.14 20.34 -1.16
N ASP A 179 -14.97 20.73 -0.19
CA ASP A 179 -14.50 21.09 1.16
C ASP A 179 -13.86 19.90 1.90
N GLU A 180 -14.38 18.68 1.70
CA GLU A 180 -13.77 17.47 2.25
C GLU A 180 -12.47 17.14 1.51
N ALA A 181 -12.48 17.30 0.18
CA ALA A 181 -11.33 17.01 -0.68
C ALA A 181 -10.11 17.89 -0.33
N LEU A 182 -10.34 19.19 -0.16
CA LEU A 182 -9.31 20.15 0.24
C LEU A 182 -8.68 19.78 1.59
N LYS A 183 -9.49 19.40 2.58
CA LYS A 183 -9.00 19.01 3.92
C LYS A 183 -8.02 17.84 3.86
N PHE A 184 -8.27 16.85 3.00
CA PHE A 184 -7.35 15.72 2.85
C PHE A 184 -6.02 16.12 2.22
N LEU A 185 -6.01 17.06 1.28
CA LEU A 185 -4.78 17.59 0.72
C LEU A 185 -4.00 18.45 1.72
N GLU A 186 -4.68 19.31 2.48
CA GLU A 186 -4.06 20.09 3.55
C GLU A 186 -3.43 19.16 4.62
N GLU A 187 -4.15 18.10 5.01
CA GLU A 187 -3.62 17.08 5.91
C GLU A 187 -2.41 16.35 5.32
N ALA A 188 -2.44 15.99 4.04
CA ALA A 188 -1.33 15.31 3.39
C ALA A 188 -0.06 16.18 3.35
N ARG A 189 -0.22 17.49 3.06
CA ARG A 189 0.87 18.47 3.13
C ARG A 189 1.45 18.57 4.55
N GLU A 190 0.59 18.62 5.58
CA GLU A 190 1.05 18.72 6.96
C GLU A 190 1.76 17.44 7.43
N VAL A 191 1.24 16.26 7.09
CA VAL A 191 1.90 14.97 7.37
C VAL A 191 3.29 14.93 6.75
N ALA A 192 3.42 15.27 5.47
CA ALA A 192 4.70 15.30 4.77
C ALA A 192 5.69 16.28 5.42
N LYS A 193 5.21 17.46 5.85
CA LYS A 193 6.00 18.47 6.54
C LYS A 193 6.49 17.99 7.92
N VAL A 194 5.61 17.41 8.73
CA VAL A 194 5.92 16.95 10.09
C VAL A 194 6.99 15.85 10.07
N VAL A 195 6.97 14.97 9.08
CA VAL A 195 7.94 13.86 8.95
C VAL A 195 9.14 14.18 8.05
N ASP A 196 9.26 15.42 7.58
CA ASP A 196 10.29 15.89 6.62
C ASP A 196 10.43 14.95 5.41
N TYR A 197 9.29 14.52 4.87
CA TYR A 197 9.22 13.69 3.68
C TYR A 197 9.27 14.57 2.44
N LYS A 198 10.27 14.31 1.58
CA LYS A 198 10.57 15.09 0.37
C LYS A 198 10.60 14.13 -0.80
N GLY A 199 9.42 13.86 -1.36
CA GLY A 199 9.29 12.99 -2.50
C GLY A 199 8.29 13.51 -3.53
N TRP A 200 8.29 12.92 -4.73
CA TRP A 200 7.49 13.41 -5.86
C TRP A 200 5.99 13.46 -5.53
N LYS A 201 5.51 12.58 -4.65
CA LYS A 201 4.11 12.58 -4.17
C LYS A 201 3.72 13.91 -3.54
N VAL A 202 4.62 14.54 -2.80
CA VAL A 202 4.36 15.83 -2.15
C VAL A 202 4.30 16.95 -3.19
N VAL A 203 5.12 16.90 -4.24
CA VAL A 203 5.04 17.83 -5.37
C VAL A 203 3.64 17.78 -6.00
N VAL A 204 3.11 16.57 -6.23
CA VAL A 204 1.76 16.38 -6.77
C VAL A 204 0.69 16.90 -5.81
N ILE A 205 0.80 16.62 -4.51
CA ILE A 205 -0.13 17.14 -3.50
C ILE A 205 -0.14 18.68 -3.49
N LEU A 206 1.04 19.31 -3.56
CA LEU A 206 1.17 20.77 -3.58
C LEU A 206 0.63 21.39 -4.86
N HIS A 207 0.82 20.72 -6.00
CA HIS A 207 0.22 21.12 -7.27
C HIS A 207 -1.31 21.08 -7.21
N GLU A 208 -1.91 19.97 -6.74
CA GLU A 208 -3.36 19.86 -6.57
C GLU A 208 -3.92 20.89 -5.58
N LEU A 209 -3.20 21.18 -4.49
CA LEU A 209 -3.56 22.26 -3.57
C LEU A 209 -3.56 23.62 -4.26
N THR A 210 -2.59 23.88 -5.11
CA THR A 210 -2.48 25.13 -5.87
C THR A 210 -3.72 25.33 -6.74
N GLU A 211 -4.06 24.32 -7.55
CA GLU A 211 -5.25 24.35 -8.42
C GLU A 211 -6.54 24.55 -7.63
N LYS A 212 -6.70 23.86 -6.49
CA LYS A 212 -7.86 24.06 -5.62
C LYS A 212 -7.92 25.48 -5.03
N TYR A 213 -6.80 26.04 -4.60
CA TYR A 213 -6.78 27.41 -4.07
C TYR A 213 -7.04 28.47 -5.14
N ILE A 214 -6.63 28.24 -6.39
CA ILE A 214 -6.98 29.09 -7.54
C ILE A 214 -8.51 29.08 -7.71
N ASN A 215 -9.13 27.90 -7.69
CA ASN A 215 -10.59 27.76 -7.82
C ASN A 215 -11.37 28.41 -6.66
N LEU A 216 -10.77 28.51 -5.48
CA LEU A 216 -11.32 29.19 -4.30
C LEU A 216 -10.96 30.68 -4.23
N GLU A 217 -10.33 31.24 -5.27
CA GLU A 217 -9.84 32.62 -5.34
C GLU A 217 -8.86 33.00 -4.20
N SER A 218 -8.20 32.02 -3.60
CA SER A 218 -7.25 32.21 -2.50
C SER A 218 -5.82 32.41 -3.01
N VAL A 219 -5.59 33.55 -3.66
CA VAL A 219 -4.33 33.87 -4.37
C VAL A 219 -3.07 33.62 -3.53
N VAL A 220 -3.05 34.12 -2.29
CA VAL A 220 -1.88 33.98 -1.40
C VAL A 220 -1.58 32.50 -1.11
N LYS A 221 -2.60 31.68 -0.86
CA LYS A 221 -2.41 30.26 -0.55
C LYS A 221 -1.97 29.48 -1.79
N SER A 222 -2.52 29.78 -2.97
CA SER A 222 -2.08 29.15 -4.21
C SER A 222 -0.62 29.50 -4.54
N GLU A 223 -0.20 30.75 -4.37
CA GLU A 223 1.20 31.15 -4.62
C GLU A 223 2.17 30.44 -3.70
N ILE A 224 1.84 30.32 -2.41
CA ILE A 224 2.66 29.59 -1.43
C ILE A 224 2.80 28.12 -1.83
N CYS A 225 1.68 27.43 -2.15
CA CYS A 225 1.73 26.02 -2.51
C CYS A 225 2.50 25.80 -3.82
N ASN A 226 2.36 26.70 -4.78
CA ASN A 226 3.06 26.61 -6.06
C ASN A 226 4.57 26.78 -5.90
N GLU A 227 5.02 27.76 -5.11
CA GLU A 227 6.45 27.94 -4.86
C GLU A 227 7.04 26.75 -4.10
N GLU A 228 6.33 26.24 -3.08
CA GLU A 228 6.73 25.00 -2.38
C GLU A 228 6.84 23.82 -3.34
N ALA A 229 5.89 23.67 -4.28
CA ALA A 229 5.91 22.60 -5.28
C ALA A 229 7.14 22.69 -6.19
N ARG A 230 7.45 23.90 -6.69
CA ARG A 230 8.62 24.15 -7.56
C ARG A 230 9.94 23.97 -6.83
N GLU A 231 10.05 24.46 -5.60
CA GLU A 231 11.24 24.24 -4.77
C GLU A 231 11.46 22.74 -4.54
N MET A 232 10.41 22.01 -4.20
CA MET A 232 10.51 20.57 -3.97
C MET A 232 10.83 19.80 -5.25
N ALA A 233 10.21 20.15 -6.38
CA ALA A 233 10.49 19.54 -7.68
C ALA A 233 11.96 19.70 -8.10
N ARG A 234 12.55 20.89 -7.88
CA ARG A 234 13.97 21.16 -8.15
C ARG A 234 14.92 20.37 -7.25
N ASN A 235 14.48 20.00 -6.05
CA ASN A 235 15.28 19.32 -5.02
C ASN A 235 14.88 17.84 -4.80
N LEU A 236 14.19 17.21 -5.77
CA LEU A 236 13.80 15.82 -5.65
C LEU A 236 15.03 14.90 -5.51
N PRO A 237 15.02 13.91 -4.60
CA PRO A 237 16.11 12.94 -4.49
C PRO A 237 16.31 12.19 -5.82
N GLU A 238 17.56 11.96 -6.23
CA GLU A 238 17.88 11.25 -7.49
C GLU A 238 17.26 9.85 -7.59
N ASN A 239 17.10 9.18 -6.44
CA ASN A 239 16.51 7.85 -6.35
C ASN A 239 14.98 7.87 -6.30
N ASP A 240 14.35 9.03 -6.19
CA ASP A 240 12.90 9.17 -6.11
C ASP A 240 12.33 9.61 -7.46
N SER A 241 12.05 8.61 -8.31
CA SER A 241 11.53 8.84 -9.65
C SER A 241 10.00 8.78 -9.67
N PRO A 242 9.31 9.79 -10.22
CA PRO A 242 7.87 9.74 -10.37
C PRO A 242 7.46 8.70 -11.43
N PRO A 243 6.20 8.22 -11.39
CA PRO A 243 5.59 7.49 -12.48
C PRO A 243 5.68 8.27 -13.80
N HIS A 244 5.82 7.56 -14.93
CA HIS A 244 5.93 8.17 -16.26
C HIS A 244 4.82 9.19 -16.55
N SER A 245 3.59 8.93 -16.08
CA SER A 245 2.44 9.81 -16.27
C SER A 245 2.57 11.18 -15.58
N LEU A 246 3.49 11.33 -14.63
CA LEU A 246 3.69 12.55 -13.85
C LEU A 246 5.04 13.22 -14.15
N PHE A 247 5.84 12.63 -15.03
CA PHE A 247 7.16 13.14 -15.37
C PHE A 247 7.08 14.54 -16.00
N GLU A 248 6.19 14.72 -16.99
CA GLU A 248 6.00 16.01 -17.66
C GLU A 248 5.55 17.12 -16.70
N LEU A 249 4.63 16.81 -15.78
CA LEU A 249 4.18 17.73 -14.74
C LEU A 249 5.35 18.18 -13.87
N ILE A 250 6.15 17.24 -13.38
CA ILE A 250 7.27 17.54 -12.49
C ILE A 250 8.37 18.33 -13.22
N GLU A 251 8.68 17.98 -14.46
CA GLU A 251 9.63 18.76 -15.28
C GLU A 251 9.11 20.17 -15.57
N SER A 252 7.80 20.34 -15.77
CA SER A 252 7.21 21.68 -15.96
C SER A 252 7.34 22.57 -14.71
N LEU A 253 7.31 21.97 -13.51
CA LEU A 253 7.49 22.68 -12.24
C LEU A 253 8.96 22.98 -11.92
N LYS A 254 9.91 22.30 -12.55
CA LYS A 254 11.35 22.59 -12.38
C LYS A 254 11.80 23.82 -13.16
N ASN A 255 11.16 24.07 -14.30
CA ASN A 255 11.44 25.18 -15.23
C ASN A 255 10.80 26.49 -14.77
#